data_AF-A0A932PYN4-F1
#
_entry.id   AF-A0A932PYN4-F1
#
_cell.length_a   1.000
_cell.length_b   1.000
_cell.length_c   1.000
_cell.angle_alpha   90.00
_cell.angle_beta   90.00
_cell.angle_gamma   90.00
#
_symmetry.space_group_name_H-M   'P 1'
#
loop_
_entity.id
_entity.type
_entity.pdbx_description
1 polymer ?
#
loop_
_entity_poly.entity_id
_entity_poly.type
_entity_poly.pdbx_seq_one_letter_code
_entity_poly.pdbx_strand_id
1 'polypeptide(L)'
;MPIRKRNVLRKRSSANQNRRVLTRAKRVLRAHLPEFREQYHVKSLGVFGSYLRGEQKKNSDLDVLVEFEQSPTLFQYVHLQRAMSQMIGVNVDLVLKDTLKPAIGRRILSEVVTL
;
A
#
# COMPACT_ATOMS: atom_id res chain seq x y z
N MET A 1 12.43 -4.16 42.02
CA MET A 1 13.17 -3.07 41.34
C MET A 1 13.59 -3.51 39.94
N PRO A 2 13.71 -2.59 38.96
CA PRO A 2 13.15 -2.77 37.62
C PRO A 2 14.13 -3.29 36.57
N ILE A 3 13.67 -4.24 35.74
CA ILE A 3 14.35 -4.59 34.49
C ILE A 3 13.31 -4.51 33.36
N ARG A 4 13.52 -3.59 32.41
CA ARG A 4 13.28 -3.73 30.95
C ARG A 4 13.29 -2.38 30.22
N LYS A 5 14.41 -1.64 30.30
CA LYS A 5 14.73 -0.56 29.34
C LYS A 5 15.27 -1.09 28.00
N ARG A 6 14.65 -2.11 27.38
CA ARG A 6 15.09 -2.69 26.08
C ARG A 6 14.21 -2.34 24.88
N ASN A 7 13.05 -1.72 25.06
CA ASN A 7 12.07 -1.51 23.98
C ASN A 7 12.22 -0.22 23.16
N VAL A 8 13.12 0.70 23.53
CA VAL A 8 13.17 2.04 22.89
C VAL A 8 14.01 2.05 21.60
N LEU A 9 15.07 1.23 21.50
CA LEU A 9 15.94 1.20 20.32
C LEU A 9 15.31 0.53 19.08
N ARG A 10 14.40 -0.44 19.25
CA ARG A 10 13.79 -1.18 18.13
C ARG A 10 12.76 -0.37 17.34
N LYS A 11 12.07 0.59 17.98
CA LYS A 11 11.01 1.41 17.35
C LYS A 11 11.56 2.44 16.36
N ARG A 12 12.70 3.07 16.65
CA ARG A 12 13.28 4.15 15.79
C ARG A 12 13.76 3.64 14.42
N SER A 13 14.33 2.43 14.38
CA SER A 13 14.84 1.83 13.14
C SER A 13 13.72 1.37 12.20
N SER A 14 12.64 0.80 12.75
CA SER A 14 11.48 0.35 11.96
C SER A 14 10.71 1.51 11.33
N ALA A 15 10.54 2.64 12.04
CA ALA A 15 9.85 3.81 11.51
C ALA A 15 10.57 4.43 10.31
N ASN A 16 11.91 4.51 10.35
CA ASN A 16 12.72 5.00 9.24
C ASN A 16 12.68 4.06 8.03
N GLN A 17 12.68 2.74 8.26
CA GLN A 17 12.52 1.76 7.19
C GLN A 17 11.15 1.90 6.51
N ASN A 18 10.07 2.02 7.29
CA ASN A 18 8.71 2.14 6.78
C ASN A 18 8.53 3.41 5.93
N ARG A 19 9.10 4.53 6.38
CA ARG A 19 9.06 5.79 5.61
C ARG A 19 9.79 5.70 4.28
N ARG A 20 10.91 4.95 4.23
CA ARG A 20 11.65 4.68 2.99
C ARG A 20 10.86 3.79 2.03
N VAL A 21 10.24 2.72 2.52
CA VAL A 21 9.38 1.84 1.72
C VAL A 21 8.21 2.62 1.15
N LEU A 22 7.49 3.39 1.97
CA LEU A 22 6.37 4.20 1.51
C LEU A 22 6.80 5.22 0.45
N THR A 23 7.93 5.91 0.67
CA THR A 23 8.45 6.88 -0.32
C THR A 23 8.80 6.20 -1.64
N ARG A 24 9.45 5.02 -1.58
CA ARG A 24 9.76 4.22 -2.77
C ARG A 24 8.49 3.77 -3.49
N ALA A 25 7.52 3.23 -2.76
CA ALA A 25 6.25 2.76 -3.29
C ALA A 25 5.51 3.88 -4.03
N LYS A 26 5.31 5.03 -3.38
CA LYS A 26 4.67 6.19 -4.01
C LYS A 26 5.36 6.62 -5.29
N ARG A 27 6.70 6.64 -5.30
CA ARG A 27 7.49 7.01 -6.49
C ARG A 27 7.32 5.98 -7.62
N VAL A 28 7.43 4.69 -7.32
CA VAL A 28 7.30 3.60 -8.30
C VAL A 28 5.89 3.59 -8.89
N LEU A 29 4.86 3.64 -8.04
CA LEU A 29 3.47 3.60 -8.46
C LEU A 29 3.10 4.83 -9.29
N ARG A 30 3.61 6.02 -8.96
CA ARG A 30 3.42 7.23 -9.79
C ARG A 30 4.10 7.11 -11.14
N ALA A 31 5.33 6.59 -11.18
CA ALA A 31 6.08 6.46 -12.42
C ALA A 31 5.41 5.49 -13.41
N HIS A 32 4.77 4.42 -12.91
CA HIS A 32 4.11 3.40 -13.73
C HIS A 32 2.59 3.62 -13.83
N LEU A 33 2.05 4.72 -13.27
CA LEU A 33 0.62 5.02 -13.34
C LEU A 33 0.08 5.09 -14.79
N PRO A 34 0.81 5.67 -15.77
CA PRO A 34 0.38 5.65 -17.17
C PRO A 34 0.28 4.22 -17.74
N GLU A 35 1.25 3.36 -17.44
CA GLU A 35 1.25 1.96 -17.86
C GLU A 35 0.08 1.19 -17.22
N PHE A 36 -0.17 1.41 -15.94
CA PHE A 36 -1.30 0.78 -15.24
C PHE A 36 -2.66 1.22 -15.79
N ARG A 37 -2.77 2.47 -16.22
CA ARG A 37 -3.95 3.00 -16.92
C ARG A 37 -4.18 2.29 -18.25
N GLU A 38 -3.13 2.21 -19.08
CA GLU A 38 -3.25 1.67 -20.44
C GLU A 38 -3.46 0.14 -20.45
N GLN A 39 -2.69 -0.61 -19.67
CA GLN A 39 -2.70 -2.08 -19.72
C GLN A 39 -3.76 -2.72 -18.81
N TYR A 40 -4.10 -2.07 -17.70
CA TYR A 40 -4.95 -2.66 -16.66
C TYR A 40 -6.23 -1.85 -16.39
N HIS A 41 -6.47 -0.76 -17.13
CA HIS A 41 -7.63 0.13 -16.94
C HIS A 41 -7.73 0.71 -15.52
N VAL A 42 -6.59 0.97 -14.87
CA VAL A 42 -6.56 1.56 -13.54
C VAL A 42 -6.97 3.02 -13.61
N LYS A 43 -8.11 3.37 -13.00
CA LYS A 43 -8.62 4.74 -12.91
C LYS A 43 -7.84 5.56 -11.89
N SER A 44 -7.69 5.02 -10.67
CA SER A 44 -6.99 5.68 -9.59
C SER A 44 -6.26 4.69 -8.68
N LEU A 45 -5.15 5.15 -8.09
CA LEU A 45 -4.38 4.44 -7.08
C LEU A 45 -4.24 5.30 -5.83
N GLY A 46 -4.21 4.64 -4.68
CA GLY A 46 -3.90 5.26 -3.41
C GLY A 46 -3.21 4.29 -2.48
N VAL A 47 -2.28 4.76 -1.66
CA VAL A 47 -1.66 3.93 -0.63
C VAL A 47 -2.35 4.20 0.69
N PHE A 48 -2.70 3.16 1.44
CA PHE A 48 -3.35 3.30 2.74
C PHE A 48 -2.79 2.32 3.76
N GLY A 49 -3.41 2.28 4.94
CA GLY A 49 -3.17 1.23 5.91
C GLY A 49 -2.01 1.48 6.85
N SER A 50 -1.46 0.39 7.38
CA SER A 50 -0.64 0.43 8.59
C SER A 50 0.72 1.11 8.40
N TYR A 51 1.21 1.23 7.16
CA TYR A 51 2.39 2.04 6.82
C TYR A 51 2.19 3.53 7.09
N LEU A 52 0.97 4.04 6.97
CA LEU A 52 0.63 5.44 7.29
C LEU A 52 0.40 5.64 8.78
N ARG A 53 -0.15 4.63 9.47
CA ARG A 53 -0.40 4.68 10.92
C ARG A 53 0.85 4.44 11.78
N GLY A 54 1.95 3.97 11.19
CA GLY A 54 3.20 3.70 11.90
C GLY A 54 3.14 2.48 12.84
N GLU A 55 2.09 1.67 12.74
CA GLU A 55 1.83 0.50 13.59
C GLU A 55 2.38 -0.81 13.00
N GLN A 56 3.04 -0.75 11.83
CA GLN A 56 3.49 -1.96 11.14
C GLN A 56 4.64 -2.71 11.81
N LYS A 57 4.60 -4.03 11.65
CA LYS A 57 5.68 -4.96 11.96
C LYS A 57 6.60 -5.11 10.73
N LYS A 58 7.80 -5.66 10.93
CA LYS A 58 8.87 -5.77 9.90
C LYS A 58 8.49 -6.48 8.57
N ASN A 59 7.36 -7.18 8.51
CA ASN A 59 6.92 -7.97 7.35
C ASN A 59 5.47 -7.64 6.94
N SER A 60 4.99 -6.44 7.25
CA SER A 60 3.62 -6.10 6.94
C SER A 60 3.49 -5.71 5.47
N ASP A 61 2.39 -6.12 4.83
CA ASP A 61 2.13 -5.87 3.42
C ASP A 61 1.78 -4.40 3.16
N LEU A 62 1.99 -3.93 1.92
CA LEU A 62 1.63 -2.58 1.49
C LEU A 62 0.20 -2.59 0.94
N ASP A 63 -0.73 -2.02 1.70
CA ASP A 63 -2.12 -1.88 1.28
C ASP A 63 -2.27 -0.77 0.21
N VAL A 64 -2.70 -1.14 -0.99
CA VAL A 64 -2.90 -0.24 -2.12
C VAL A 64 -4.35 -0.29 -2.57
N LEU A 65 -5.01 0.85 -2.48
CA LEU A 65 -6.36 1.05 -2.96
C LEU A 65 -6.30 1.27 -4.48
N VAL A 66 -7.08 0.50 -5.21
CA VAL A 66 -7.18 0.61 -6.66
C VAL A 66 -8.64 0.76 -7.08
N GLU A 67 -8.87 1.67 -8.00
CA GLU A 67 -10.14 1.85 -8.70
C GLU A 67 -9.86 1.58 -10.18
N PHE A 68 -10.71 0.79 -10.82
CA PHE A 68 -10.60 0.47 -12.25
C PHE A 68 -11.72 1.16 -13.02
N GLU A 69 -11.45 1.59 -14.26
CA GLU A 69 -12.49 2.09 -15.16
C GLU A 69 -13.38 0.95 -15.67
N GLN A 70 -12.78 -0.24 -15.81
CA GLN A 70 -13.43 -1.47 -16.23
C GLN A 70 -12.96 -2.60 -15.33
N SER A 71 -13.86 -3.49 -14.93
CA SER A 71 -13.50 -4.63 -14.07
C SER A 71 -12.37 -5.45 -14.70
N PRO A 72 -11.21 -5.59 -14.04
CA PRO A 72 -10.12 -6.39 -14.57
C PRO A 72 -10.51 -7.87 -14.52
N THR A 73 -9.92 -8.66 -15.41
CA THR A 73 -9.93 -10.12 -15.25
C THR A 73 -9.12 -10.52 -14.00
N LEU A 74 -9.39 -11.70 -13.44
CA LEU A 74 -8.62 -12.23 -12.32
C LEU A 74 -7.11 -12.31 -12.64
N PHE A 75 -6.76 -12.65 -13.88
CA PHE A 75 -5.37 -12.70 -14.33
C PHE A 75 -4.71 -11.32 -14.35
N GLN A 76 -5.40 -10.31 -14.87
CA GLN A 76 -4.92 -8.92 -14.85
C GLN A 76 -4.72 -8.43 -13.41
N TYR A 77 -5.68 -8.71 -12.53
CA TYR A 77 -5.60 -8.33 -11.12
C TYR A 77 -4.39 -8.95 -10.42
N VAL A 78 -4.23 -10.27 -10.53
CA VAL A 78 -3.10 -11.00 -9.92
C VAL A 78 -1.78 -10.56 -10.53
N HIS A 79 -1.74 -10.34 -11.85
CA HIS A 79 -0.54 -9.86 -12.52
C HIS A 79 -0.14 -8.47 -12.01
N LEU A 80 -1.08 -7.53 -11.94
CA LEU A 80 -0.85 -6.18 -11.43
C LEU A 80 -0.30 -6.21 -9.99
N GLN A 81 -0.93 -7.02 -9.11
CA GLN A 81 -0.48 -7.18 -7.73
C GLN A 81 0.97 -7.68 -7.65
N ARG A 82 1.31 -8.70 -8.45
CA ARG A 82 2.66 -9.27 -8.49
C ARG A 82 3.67 -8.28 -9.07
N ALA A 83 3.31 -7.57 -10.14
CA ALA A 83 4.16 -6.54 -10.75
C ALA A 83 4.48 -5.43 -9.75
N MET A 84 3.47 -4.88 -9.07
CA MET A 84 3.68 -3.87 -8.02
C MET A 84 4.57 -4.40 -6.89
N SER A 85 4.34 -5.63 -6.43
CA SER A 85 5.14 -6.24 -5.37
C SER A 85 6.61 -6.37 -5.77
N GLN A 86 6.89 -6.81 -7.00
CA GLN A 86 8.24 -6.96 -7.53
C GLN A 86 8.95 -5.61 -7.67
N MET A 87 8.27 -4.59 -8.19
CA MET A 87 8.86 -3.26 -8.38
C MET A 87 9.20 -2.56 -7.05
N ILE A 88 8.32 -2.70 -6.05
CA ILE A 88 8.47 -2.07 -4.74
C ILE A 88 9.43 -2.88 -3.84
N GLY A 89 9.48 -4.20 -3.99
CA GLY A 89 10.30 -5.11 -3.20
C GLY A 89 9.68 -5.51 -1.86
N VAL A 90 8.36 -5.33 -1.73
CA VAL A 90 7.54 -5.79 -0.60
C VAL A 90 6.24 -6.36 -1.15
N ASN A 91 5.57 -7.23 -0.39
CA ASN A 91 4.26 -7.70 -0.76
C ASN A 91 3.27 -6.53 -0.81
N VAL A 92 2.47 -6.48 -1.89
CA VAL A 92 1.38 -5.52 -2.06
C VAL A 92 0.07 -6.27 -1.91
N ASP A 93 -0.83 -5.72 -1.10
CA ASP A 93 -2.22 -6.13 -1.05
C ASP A 93 -3.05 -5.11 -1.82
N LEU A 94 -3.66 -5.56 -2.92
CA LEU A 94 -4.56 -4.71 -3.70
C LEU A 94 -5.95 -4.77 -3.07
N VAL A 95 -6.58 -3.61 -2.92
CA VAL A 95 -7.95 -3.50 -2.43
C VAL A 95 -8.75 -2.67 -3.41
N LEU A 96 -9.83 -3.27 -3.93
CA LEU A 96 -10.76 -2.59 -4.82
C LEU A 96 -11.53 -1.54 -4.03
N LYS A 97 -11.49 -0.29 -4.50
CA LYS A 97 -12.24 0.81 -3.89
C LYS A 97 -13.75 0.53 -3.85
N ASP A 98 -14.28 -0.10 -4.89
CA ASP A 98 -15.71 -0.36 -5.05
C ASP A 98 -16.22 -1.50 -4.15
N THR A 99 -15.33 -2.35 -3.61
CA THR A 99 -15.72 -3.43 -2.69
C THR A 99 -15.70 -2.99 -1.23
N LEU A 100 -15.28 -1.75 -0.94
CA LEU A 100 -15.24 -1.25 0.42
C LEU A 100 -16.65 -0.95 0.95
N LYS A 101 -17.03 -1.65 2.03
CA LYS A 101 -18.25 -1.33 2.78
C LYS A 101 -18.21 0.14 3.24
N PRO A 102 -19.30 0.92 3.13
CA PRO A 102 -19.31 2.36 3.43
C PRO A 102 -18.75 2.74 4.81
N ALA A 103 -18.94 1.89 5.82
CA ALA A 103 -18.43 2.10 7.17
C ALA A 103 -16.89 2.01 7.25
N ILE A 104 -16.28 1.08 6.52
CA ILE A 104 -14.83 0.87 6.47
C ILE A 104 -14.21 1.83 5.45
N GLY A 105 -14.89 2.03 4.32
CA GLY A 105 -14.49 2.93 3.25
C GLY A 105 -14.23 4.34 3.74
N ARG A 106 -15.10 4.92 4.57
CA ARG A 106 -14.88 6.26 5.13
C ARG A 106 -13.55 6.40 5.88
N ARG A 107 -13.18 5.40 6.67
CA ARG A 107 -11.92 5.41 7.43
C ARG A 107 -10.71 5.23 6.52
N ILE A 108 -10.79 4.32 5.55
CA ILE A 108 -9.71 4.10 4.58
C ILE A 108 -9.52 5.33 3.71
N LEU A 109 -10.61 5.90 3.19
CA LEU A 109 -10.60 7.09 2.34
C LEU A 109 -10.13 8.34 3.08
N SER A 110 -10.30 8.44 4.40
CA SER A 110 -9.73 9.55 5.17
C SER A 110 -8.21 9.45 5.36
N GLU A 111 -7.66 8.23 5.28
CA GLU A 111 -6.22 7.98 5.48
C GLU A 111 -5.48 7.78 4.16
N VAL A 112 -6.18 7.50 3.05
CA VAL A 112 -5.56 7.18 1.77
C VAL A 112 -4.77 8.38 1.24
N VAL A 113 -3.55 8.09 0.76
CA VAL A 113 -2.79 9.05 -0.03
C VAL A 113 -2.92 8.67 -1.50
N THR A 114 -3.78 9.38 -2.20
CA THR A 114 -3.97 9.25 -3.66
C THR A 114 -2.70 9.69 -4.39
N LEU A 115 -2.37 8.96 -5.46
CA LEU A 115 -1.13 9.12 -6.20
C LEU A 115 -1.26 9.97 -7.45
#